data_AF-A0AAN1ICZ1-F1
#
_entry.id   AF-A0AAN1ICZ1-F1
#
_cell.length_a   1.000
_cell.length_b   1.000
_cell.length_c   1.000
_cell.angle_alpha   90.00
_cell.angle_beta   90.00
_cell.angle_gamma   90.00
#
_symmetry.space_group_name_H-M   'P 1'
#
loop_
_entity.id
_entity.type
_entity.pdbx_description
1 polymer ?
#
loop_
_entity_poly.entity_id
_entity_poly.type
_entity_poly.pdbx_seq_one_letter_code
_entity_poly.pdbx_strand_id
1 'polypeptide(L)'
;MAKVKLNLAGFRAIRQSAPIQQTIDQQATLIAARANSMAQVKGATYEAATHVSTPKGSVALATTGHGSEGNVKAMVDNAKHNTLLKAVKRR
;
A
#
# COMPACT_ATOMS: atom_id res chain seq x y z
N MET A 1 -4.46 40.02 -17.42
CA MET A 1 -3.90 38.85 -16.70
C MET A 1 -5.02 37.88 -16.39
N ALA A 2 -4.90 36.60 -16.75
CA ALA A 2 -5.92 35.61 -16.41
C ALA A 2 -5.81 35.22 -14.92
N LYS A 3 -6.92 35.27 -14.18
CA LYS A 3 -6.97 34.85 -12.77
C LYS A 3 -7.17 33.34 -12.71
N VAL A 4 -6.09 32.59 -12.45
CA VAL A 4 -6.15 31.15 -12.21
C VAL A 4 -6.65 30.89 -10.79
N LYS A 5 -7.70 30.08 -10.62
CA LYS A 5 -8.22 29.65 -9.32
C LYS A 5 -7.90 28.18 -9.08
N LEU A 6 -7.43 27.84 -7.87
CA LEU A 6 -7.20 26.46 -7.46
C LEU A 6 -8.54 25.74 -7.27
N ASN A 7 -8.80 24.71 -8.08
CA ASN A 7 -9.96 23.83 -7.91
C ASN A 7 -9.58 22.59 -7.08
N LEU A 8 -9.68 22.72 -5.75
CA LEU A 8 -9.42 21.60 -4.83
C LEU A 8 -10.40 20.43 -5.01
N ALA A 9 -11.65 20.69 -5.40
CA ALA A 9 -12.65 19.65 -5.61
C ALA A 9 -12.30 18.78 -6.82
N GLY A 10 -11.96 19.41 -7.96
CA GLY A 10 -11.50 18.71 -9.15
C GLY A 10 -10.20 17.92 -8.90
N PHE A 11 -9.26 18.50 -8.15
CA PHE A 11 -8.03 17.79 -7.76
C PHE A 11 -8.32 16.54 -6.92
N ARG A 12 -9.27 16.60 -5.98
CA ARG A 12 -9.67 15.43 -5.17
C ARG A 12 -10.37 14.37 -6.02
N ALA A 13 -11.25 14.78 -6.93
CA ALA A 13 -11.94 13.86 -7.83
C ALA A 13 -10.96 13.05 -8.69
N ILE A 14 -9.91 13.70 -9.21
CA ILE A 14 -8.84 13.00 -9.95
C ILE A 14 -8.15 11.97 -9.05
N ARG A 15 -7.82 12.33 -7.81
CA ARG A 15 -7.15 11.43 -6.85
C ARG A 15 -8.02 10.28 -6.34
N GLN A 16 -9.32 10.33 -6.59
CA GLN A 16 -10.29 9.28 -6.29
C GLN A 16 -10.82 8.60 -7.56
N SER A 17 -10.26 8.93 -8.73
CA SER A 17 -10.67 8.34 -9.99
C SER A 17 -10.23 6.88 -10.09
N ALA A 18 -11.00 6.07 -10.80
CA ALA A 18 -10.74 4.64 -10.99
C ALA A 18 -9.32 4.32 -11.50
N PRO A 19 -8.73 5.07 -12.46
CA PRO A 19 -7.36 4.79 -12.90
C PRO A 19 -6.31 4.99 -11.80
N ILE A 20 -6.48 6.02 -10.97
CA ILE A 20 -5.57 6.29 -9.83
C ILE A 20 -5.73 5.20 -8.77
N GLN A 21 -6.96 4.82 -8.46
CA GLN A 21 -7.27 3.74 -7.52
C GLN A 21 -6.66 2.40 -7.95
N GLN A 22 -6.82 2.02 -9.22
CA GLN A 22 -6.20 0.82 -9.78
C GLN A 22 -4.67 0.88 -9.70
N THR A 23 -4.08 2.05 -9.98
CA THR A 23 -2.62 2.23 -9.90
C THR A 23 -2.10 2.04 -8.47
N ILE A 24 -2.76 2.61 -7.46
CA ILE A 24 -2.33 2.45 -6.07
C ILE A 24 -2.54 1.03 -5.55
N ASP A 25 -3.60 0.34 -5.98
CA ASP A 25 -3.83 -1.07 -5.68
C ASP A 25 -2.68 -1.94 -6.22
N GLN A 26 -2.32 -1.74 -7.49
CA GLN A 26 -1.19 -2.42 -8.11
C GLN A 26 0.12 -2.18 -7.34
N GLN A 27 0.35 -0.94 -6.88
CA GLN A 27 1.54 -0.65 -6.06
C GLN A 27 1.51 -1.40 -4.73
N ALA A 28 0.37 -1.45 -4.05
CA ALA A 28 0.23 -2.22 -2.81
C ALA A 28 0.50 -3.72 -3.03
N THR A 29 -0.07 -4.30 -4.10
CA THR A 29 0.20 -5.70 -4.49
C THR A 29 1.68 -5.93 -4.77
N LEU A 30 2.35 -5.03 -5.50
CA LEU A 30 3.77 -5.13 -5.79
C LEU A 30 4.65 -5.00 -4.53
N ILE A 31 4.25 -4.19 -3.55
CA ILE A 31 4.97 -4.06 -2.28
C ILE A 31 4.79 -5.34 -1.45
N ALA A 32 3.57 -5.87 -1.35
CA ALA A 32 3.31 -7.12 -0.65
C ALA A 32 4.07 -8.30 -1.29
N ALA A 33 4.07 -8.41 -2.62
CA ALA A 33 4.83 -9.43 -3.34
C ALA A 33 6.34 -9.33 -3.07
N ARG A 34 6.89 -8.11 -3.08
CA ARG A 34 8.29 -7.86 -2.69
C ARG A 34 8.55 -8.28 -1.25
N ALA A 35 7.70 -7.90 -0.31
CA ALA A 35 7.84 -8.29 1.09
C ALA A 35 7.83 -9.82 1.26
N ASN A 36 6.93 -10.52 0.56
CA ASN A 36 6.89 -11.99 0.53
C ASN A 36 8.19 -12.60 -0.02
N SER A 37 8.79 -12.02 -1.06
CA SER A 37 10.08 -12.50 -1.59
C SER A 37 11.28 -12.24 -0.65
N MET A 38 11.14 -11.31 0.28
CA MET A 38 12.18 -10.90 1.23
C MET A 38 12.00 -11.50 2.63
N ALA A 39 10.87 -12.17 2.87
CA ALA A 39 10.51 -12.74 4.16
C ALA A 39 11.55 -13.77 4.60
N GLN A 40 11.98 -13.69 5.85
CA GLN A 40 12.99 -14.57 6.45
C GLN A 40 12.35 -15.57 7.42
N VAL A 41 11.22 -15.21 8.02
CA VAL A 41 10.44 -16.12 8.86
C VAL A 41 9.63 -17.08 7.99
N LYS A 42 9.84 -18.38 8.19
CA LYS A 42 9.12 -19.43 7.47
C LYS A 42 7.60 -19.31 7.68
N GLY A 43 6.87 -19.23 6.57
CA GLY A 43 5.42 -19.12 6.56
C GLY A 43 4.88 -17.71 6.84
N ALA A 44 5.73 -16.67 6.86
CA ALA A 44 5.26 -15.30 6.87
C ALA A 44 4.56 -14.97 5.54
N THR A 45 3.36 -14.40 5.62
CA THR A 45 2.56 -13.99 4.47
C THR A 45 2.11 -12.54 4.61
N TYR A 46 2.59 -11.70 3.71
CA TYR A 46 2.19 -10.31 3.53
C TYR A 46 1.07 -10.21 2.51
N GLU A 47 0.15 -9.30 2.75
CA GLU A 47 -1.06 -9.12 1.95
C GLU A 47 -1.19 -7.67 1.48
N ALA A 48 -1.97 -7.49 0.41
CA ALA A 48 -2.38 -6.18 -0.04
C ALA A 48 -3.90 -6.01 0.17
N ALA A 49 -4.29 -4.89 0.77
CA ALA A 49 -5.69 -4.49 0.87
C ALA A 49 -5.99 -3.43 -0.20
N THR A 50 -7.13 -3.60 -0.86
CA THR A 50 -7.63 -2.69 -1.89
C THR A 50 -7.89 -1.29 -1.32
N HIS A 51 -7.86 -0.31 -2.20
CA HIS A 51 -7.98 1.08 -1.84
C HIS A 51 -9.25 1.42 -1.07
N VAL A 52 -9.14 2.41 -0.18
CA VAL A 52 -10.26 3.10 0.46
C VAL A 52 -10.17 4.58 0.12
N SER A 53 -11.32 5.18 -0.19
CA SER A 53 -11.40 6.63 -0.40
C SER A 53 -11.35 7.39 0.92
N THR A 54 -10.57 8.46 0.93
CA THR A 54 -10.36 9.36 2.07
C THR A 54 -10.72 10.79 1.65
N PRO A 55 -10.89 11.73 2.59
CA PRO A 55 -11.09 13.15 2.27
C PRO A 55 -9.94 13.78 1.45
N LYS A 56 -8.78 13.11 1.33
CA LYS A 56 -7.59 13.60 0.64
C LYS A 56 -7.32 12.89 -0.70
N GLY A 57 -8.00 11.79 -1.01
CA GLY A 57 -7.72 10.96 -2.19
C GLY A 57 -8.09 9.51 -1.92
N SER A 58 -7.29 8.55 -2.39
CA SER A 58 -7.43 7.13 -2.08
C SER A 58 -6.13 6.55 -1.49
N VAL A 59 -6.25 5.54 -0.65
CA VAL A 59 -5.12 4.85 0.00
C VAL A 59 -5.32 3.35 -0.10
N ALA A 60 -4.31 2.61 -0.55
CA ALA A 60 -4.22 1.15 -0.50
C ALA A 60 -3.08 0.73 0.44
N LEU A 61 -3.12 -0.50 0.96
CA LEU A 61 -2.18 -0.96 1.99
C LEU A 61 -1.46 -2.23 1.56
N ALA A 62 -0.15 -2.28 1.80
CA ALA A 62 0.58 -3.53 1.96
C ALA A 62 0.78 -3.76 3.46
N THR A 63 0.34 -4.90 3.96
CA THR A 63 0.18 -5.15 5.39
C THR A 63 0.67 -6.54 5.76
N THR A 64 0.93 -6.74 7.05
CA THR A 64 1.12 -8.08 7.62
C THR A 64 -0.19 -8.87 7.70
N GLY A 65 -1.35 -8.26 7.38
CA GLY A 65 -2.66 -8.93 7.30
C GLY A 65 -3.45 -8.92 8.62
N HIS A 66 -4.48 -9.77 8.70
CA HIS A 66 -5.48 -9.76 9.78
C HIS A 66 -5.60 -11.11 10.48
N GLY A 67 -4.60 -11.44 11.30
CA GLY A 67 -4.72 -12.46 12.35
C GLY A 67 -4.67 -13.92 11.90
N SER A 68 -4.41 -14.23 10.62
CA SER A 68 -4.04 -15.59 10.23
C SER A 68 -2.67 -15.99 10.79
N GLU A 69 -2.36 -17.28 10.85
CA GLU A 69 -1.06 -17.76 11.33
C GLU A 69 0.11 -17.17 10.50
N GLY A 70 -0.07 -17.08 9.17
CA GLY A 70 0.92 -16.48 8.29
C GLY A 70 1.09 -14.97 8.49
N ASN A 71 0.00 -14.28 8.85
CA ASN A 71 0.04 -12.86 9.19
C ASN A 71 0.77 -12.58 10.50
N VAL A 72 0.55 -13.40 11.53
CA VAL A 72 1.28 -13.29 12.80
C VAL A 72 2.78 -13.52 12.55
N LYS A 73 3.13 -14.50 11.73
CA LYS A 73 4.52 -14.72 11.29
C LYS A 73 5.07 -13.52 10.52
N ALA A 74 4.28 -12.88 9.66
CA ALA A 74 4.66 -11.65 8.96
C ALA A 74 4.87 -10.47 9.93
N MET A 75 4.10 -10.37 11.02
CA MET A 75 4.34 -9.37 12.07
C MET A 75 5.70 -9.58 12.75
N VAL A 76 6.01 -10.84 13.10
CA VAL A 76 7.31 -11.19 13.69
C VAL A 76 8.45 -10.92 12.71
N ASP A 77 8.29 -11.30 11.45
CA ASP A 77 9.27 -11.05 10.38
C ASP A 77 9.53 -9.54 10.21
N ASN A 78 8.46 -8.77 10.04
CA ASN A 78 8.57 -7.34 9.83
C ASN A 78 9.20 -6.62 11.03
N ALA A 79 8.84 -7.00 12.26
CA ALA A 79 9.40 -6.41 13.47
C ALA A 79 10.91 -6.65 13.60
N LYS A 80 11.39 -7.83 13.20
CA LYS A 80 12.81 -8.18 13.26
C LYS A 80 13.62 -7.65 12.09
N HIS A 81 13.03 -7.59 10.91
CA HIS A 81 13.77 -7.40 9.65
C HIS A 81 13.39 -6.13 8.89
N ASN A 82 12.40 -5.36 9.36
CA ASN A 82 11.87 -4.18 8.68
C ASN A 82 11.46 -4.47 7.22
N THR A 83 10.87 -5.65 6.99
CA THR A 83 10.63 -6.20 5.66
C THR A 83 9.75 -5.29 4.80
N LEU A 84 8.65 -4.74 5.34
CA LEU A 84 7.79 -3.81 4.61
C LEU A 84 8.53 -2.51 4.25
N LEU A 85 9.30 -1.95 5.19
CA LEU A 85 10.09 -0.74 4.93
C LEU A 85 11.11 -0.96 3.80
N LYS A 86 11.75 -2.14 3.77
CA LYS A 86 12.68 -2.52 2.71
C LYS A 86 11.95 -2.77 1.38
N ALA A 87 10.77 -3.37 1.40
CA ALA A 87 9.97 -3.62 0.20
C ALA A 87 9.51 -2.33 -0.51
N VAL A 88 9.28 -1.25 0.25
CA VAL A 88 8.92 0.07 -0.30
C VAL A 88 10.10 0.73 -1.01
N LYS A 89 11.32 0.59 -0.49
CA LYS A 89 12.52 1.16 -1.11
C LYS A 89 12.83 0.39 -2.40
N ARG A 90 12.54 0.99 -3.55
CA ARG A 90 13.12 0.53 -4.83
C ARG A 90 14.64 0.55 -4.68
N ARG A 91 15.28 -0.58 -4.93
CA ARG A 91 16.72 -0.60 -5.21
C ARG A 91 16.98 0.08 -6.55
#